data_AF-A0ABD2T0A9-F1
#
_entry.id   AF-A0ABD2T0A9-F1
#
_cell.length_a   1.000
_cell.length_b   1.000
_cell.length_c   1.000
_cell.angle_alpha   90.00
_cell.angle_beta   90.00
_cell.angle_gamma   90.00
#
_symmetry.space_group_name_H-M   'P 1'
#
loop_
_entity.id
_entity.type
_entity.pdbx_description
1 polymer ?
#
loop_
_entity_poly.entity_id
_entity_poly.type
_entity_poly.pdbx_seq_one_letter_code
_entity_poly.pdbx_strand_id
1 'polypeptide(L)'
;MQVKVFDLQTHTWSNLKTYGKPPLSRGGHSVIPTGTSLVIFGGQDANRSLLNDLHILDLETMTWDEMDTLGVAPSPRSDHAAAVHAERYLLIFGGGSHATCFNDLHVLDLQTMEWSTPTQQGEIPSPRAGHAGVTVGENWFITGGGNNKSGVSETVVLNMSTLGWSTVTTVQGRVPLASEGLSLVLCSYNGEDILVSFGGYNGRYSNEVNVLKPSHRSTLQSMETPVPDSVSAMQNATNATRDLESDIATVQEGKIREIVVDNIESEPMVNKVEETSERLLAALKAEKEDLESSLSKEKLQTLQLKQDLTDAEARNTDLYKELQSVRGQLASEQSRCFKLEVDVAELRQKLQTLESLKKELELLQRQKAASEQALNERRRQSSGGVWGWIAGTPPNQQDDA
;
A
#
# COMPACT_ATOMS: atom_id res chain seq x y z
N MET A 1 10.80 -16.69 -19.08
CA MET A 1 9.48 -16.18 -18.64
C MET A 1 8.78 -15.51 -19.82
N GLN A 2 7.45 -15.62 -19.96
CA GLN A 2 6.69 -14.82 -20.93
C GLN A 2 5.99 -13.69 -20.19
N VAL A 3 6.15 -12.45 -20.67
CA VAL A 3 5.37 -11.31 -20.16
C VAL A 3 4.24 -11.05 -21.15
N LYS A 4 3.01 -11.07 -20.65
CA LYS A 4 1.81 -10.83 -21.44
C LYS A 4 1.14 -9.56 -20.95
N VAL A 5 0.65 -8.76 -21.89
CA VAL A 5 -0.15 -7.58 -21.60
C VAL A 5 -1.55 -7.78 -22.15
N PHE A 6 -2.55 -7.39 -21.36
CA PHE A 6 -3.93 -7.33 -21.77
C PHE A 6 -4.33 -5.87 -21.95
N ASP A 7 -4.75 -5.52 -23.16
CA ASP A 7 -5.24 -4.18 -23.48
C ASP A 7 -6.74 -4.11 -23.18
N LEU A 8 -7.10 -3.23 -22.24
CA LEU A 8 -8.49 -3.03 -21.81
C LEU A 8 -9.36 -2.31 -22.85
N GLN A 9 -8.80 -1.61 -23.83
CA GLN A 9 -9.55 -0.94 -24.88
C GLN A 9 -9.87 -1.90 -26.02
N THR A 10 -8.88 -2.70 -26.42
CA THR A 10 -9.05 -3.65 -27.54
C THR A 10 -9.50 -5.04 -27.10
N HIS A 11 -9.45 -5.33 -25.79
CA HIS A 11 -9.70 -6.65 -25.21
C HIS A 11 -8.81 -7.75 -25.80
N THR A 12 -7.57 -7.42 -26.12
CA THR A 12 -6.62 -8.36 -26.74
C THR A 12 -5.41 -8.61 -25.86
N TRP A 13 -4.89 -9.84 -25.97
CA TRP A 13 -3.62 -10.23 -25.37
C TRP A 13 -2.49 -10.07 -26.37
N SER A 14 -1.36 -9.53 -25.92
CA SER A 14 -0.13 -9.57 -26.69
C SER A 14 1.05 -10.00 -25.81
N ASN A 15 2.08 -10.54 -26.46
CA ASN A 15 3.31 -10.93 -25.79
C ASN A 15 4.31 -9.79 -25.88
N LEU A 16 4.80 -9.35 -24.74
CA LEU A 16 5.90 -8.40 -24.67
C LEU A 16 7.22 -9.15 -24.83
N LYS A 17 8.09 -8.63 -25.70
CA LYS A 17 9.46 -9.13 -25.81
C LYS A 17 10.25 -8.56 -24.64
N THR A 18 10.91 -9.44 -23.90
CA THR A 18 11.78 -9.07 -22.79
C THR A 18 13.19 -9.59 -23.00
N TYR A 19 14.16 -8.94 -22.39
CA TYR A 19 15.59 -9.22 -22.53
C TYR A 19 16.22 -9.50 -21.15
N GLY A 20 17.53 -9.74 -21.11
CA GLY A 20 18.26 -9.93 -19.85
C GLY A 20 18.13 -11.34 -19.25
N LYS A 21 18.12 -11.41 -17.92
CA LYS A 21 18.10 -12.66 -17.13
C LYS A 21 16.71 -12.86 -16.51
N PRO A 22 15.75 -13.47 -17.23
CA PRO A 22 14.41 -13.65 -16.69
C PRO A 22 14.39 -14.66 -15.54
N PRO A 23 13.47 -14.50 -14.57
CA PRO A 23 13.28 -15.49 -13.52
C PRO A 23 12.85 -16.85 -14.10
N LEU A 24 13.23 -17.91 -13.37
CA LEU A 24 12.68 -19.26 -13.60
C LEU A 24 11.14 -19.26 -13.53
N SER A 25 10.52 -20.17 -14.29
CA SER A 25 9.08 -20.41 -14.23
C SER A 25 8.69 -20.85 -12.83
N ARG A 26 7.75 -20.14 -12.20
CA ARG A 26 7.41 -20.31 -10.78
C ARG A 26 5.95 -19.99 -10.46
N GLY A 27 5.42 -20.61 -9.41
CA GLY A 27 4.11 -20.32 -8.81
C GLY A 27 4.24 -19.71 -7.41
N GLY A 28 3.20 -19.03 -6.93
CA GLY A 28 3.17 -18.47 -5.56
C GLY A 28 4.21 -17.38 -5.30
N HIS A 29 4.73 -16.73 -6.33
CA HIS A 29 5.65 -15.59 -6.22
C HIS A 29 4.85 -14.30 -6.06
N SER A 30 5.46 -13.27 -5.47
CA SER A 30 4.89 -11.92 -5.48
C SER A 30 5.40 -11.14 -6.67
N VAL A 31 4.55 -10.27 -7.24
CA VAL A 31 4.93 -9.26 -8.24
C VAL A 31 4.39 -7.92 -7.76
N ILE A 32 5.25 -6.93 -7.52
CA ILE A 32 4.83 -5.61 -7.04
C ILE A 32 5.40 -4.51 -7.96
N PRO A 33 4.56 -3.59 -8.46
CA PRO A 33 5.04 -2.43 -9.20
C PRO A 33 5.75 -1.45 -8.26
N THR A 34 6.91 -0.95 -8.69
CA THR A 34 7.68 0.10 -8.00
C THR A 34 8.18 1.09 -9.06
N GLY A 35 7.61 2.29 -9.08
CA GLY A 35 7.91 3.28 -10.13
C GLY A 35 7.66 2.69 -11.53
N THR A 36 8.70 2.68 -12.36
CA THR A 36 8.70 2.12 -13.74
C THR A 36 9.20 0.68 -13.80
N SER A 37 9.23 -0.05 -12.68
CA SER A 37 9.74 -1.41 -12.60
C SER A 37 8.74 -2.38 -11.94
N LEU A 38 8.86 -3.66 -12.25
CA LEU A 38 8.20 -4.75 -11.51
C LEU A 38 9.23 -5.51 -10.69
N VAL A 39 8.97 -5.67 -9.40
CA VAL A 39 9.82 -6.44 -8.49
C VAL A 39 9.18 -7.79 -8.22
N ILE A 40 9.93 -8.87 -8.39
CA ILE A 40 9.50 -10.25 -8.18
C ILE A 40 10.37 -10.90 -7.13
N PHE A 41 9.70 -11.58 -6.18
CA PHE A 41 10.37 -12.26 -5.09
C PHE A 41 9.78 -13.65 -4.83
N GLY A 42 10.69 -14.61 -4.62
CA GLY A 42 10.38 -15.95 -4.14
C GLY A 42 9.51 -16.79 -5.09
N GLY A 43 8.67 -17.64 -4.50
CA GLY A 43 7.82 -18.61 -5.18
C GLY A 43 8.41 -20.03 -5.20
N GLN A 44 7.82 -20.90 -6.01
CA GLN A 44 8.23 -22.28 -6.18
C GLN A 44 8.41 -22.61 -7.67
N ASP A 45 9.54 -23.21 -8.04
CA ASP A 45 9.82 -23.63 -9.41
C ASP A 45 9.13 -24.95 -9.81
N ALA A 46 9.28 -25.34 -11.07
CA ALA A 46 8.70 -26.58 -11.60
C ALA A 46 9.23 -27.86 -10.93
N ASN A 47 10.41 -27.80 -10.28
CA ASN A 47 11.01 -28.91 -9.54
C ASN A 47 10.59 -28.93 -8.07
N ARG A 48 9.61 -28.10 -7.68
CA ARG A 48 9.17 -27.88 -6.29
C ARG A 48 10.26 -27.29 -5.40
N SER A 49 11.26 -26.63 -5.97
CA SER A 49 12.26 -25.87 -5.21
C SER A 49 11.64 -24.54 -4.83
N LEU A 50 11.59 -24.25 -3.54
CA LEU A 50 11.22 -22.92 -3.05
C LEU A 50 12.38 -21.96 -3.35
N LEU A 51 12.03 -20.73 -3.66
CA LEU A 51 12.95 -19.67 -4.08
C LEU A 51 12.88 -18.49 -3.10
N ASN A 52 13.97 -17.72 -3.03
CA ASN A 52 14.06 -16.42 -2.35
C ASN A 52 14.91 -15.43 -3.18
N ASP A 53 15.00 -15.67 -4.49
CA ASP A 53 15.66 -14.76 -5.43
C ASP A 53 14.79 -13.52 -5.70
N LEU A 54 15.46 -12.44 -6.08
CA LEU A 54 14.86 -11.16 -6.39
C LEU A 54 15.15 -10.84 -7.86
N HIS A 55 14.10 -10.57 -8.63
CA HIS A 55 14.20 -10.16 -10.03
C HIS A 55 13.49 -8.84 -10.23
N ILE A 56 14.07 -7.97 -11.06
CA ILE A 56 13.47 -6.70 -11.44
C ILE A 56 13.28 -6.69 -12.95
N LEU A 57 12.07 -6.35 -13.40
CA LEU A 57 11.80 -6.01 -14.80
C LEU A 57 11.66 -4.49 -14.89
N ASP A 58 12.60 -3.86 -15.57
CA ASP A 58 12.46 -2.48 -16.03
C ASP A 58 11.42 -2.44 -17.17
N LEU A 59 10.34 -1.67 -16.98
CA LEU A 59 9.24 -1.57 -17.96
C LEU A 59 9.53 -0.61 -19.12
N GLU A 60 10.52 0.28 -18.99
CA GLU A 60 10.97 1.16 -20.07
C GLU A 60 11.84 0.38 -21.05
N THR A 61 12.81 -0.39 -20.53
CA THR A 61 13.75 -1.16 -21.36
C THR A 61 13.29 -2.59 -21.63
N MET A 62 12.26 -3.06 -20.92
CA MET A 62 11.78 -4.46 -20.95
C MET A 62 12.90 -5.47 -20.64
N THR A 63 13.84 -5.10 -19.77
CA THR A 63 15.01 -5.92 -19.43
C THR A 63 14.87 -6.48 -18.02
N TRP A 64 15.14 -7.78 -17.90
CA TRP A 64 15.17 -8.50 -16.63
C TRP A 64 16.57 -8.48 -16.03
N ASP A 65 16.64 -8.15 -14.75
CA ASP A 65 17.85 -8.26 -13.94
C ASP A 65 17.59 -9.11 -12.70
N GLU A 66 18.48 -10.07 -12.48
CA GLU A 66 18.58 -10.83 -11.24
C GLU A 66 19.44 -10.03 -10.27
N MET A 67 18.91 -9.78 -9.08
CA MET A 67 19.51 -8.86 -8.13
C MET A 67 20.14 -9.61 -6.96
N ASP A 68 21.41 -9.33 -6.72
CA ASP A 68 22.07 -9.72 -5.48
C ASP A 68 21.60 -8.81 -4.34
N THR A 69 21.36 -9.39 -3.17
CA THR A 69 20.93 -8.67 -1.97
C THR A 69 21.90 -8.88 -0.82
N LEU A 70 21.98 -7.89 0.06
CA LEU A 70 22.77 -7.88 1.28
C LEU A 70 21.87 -8.20 2.48
N GLY A 71 22.50 -8.45 3.63
CA GLY A 71 21.79 -8.78 4.87
C GLY A 71 21.26 -10.23 4.89
N VAL A 72 20.29 -10.49 5.76
CA VAL A 72 19.67 -11.81 5.91
C VAL A 72 18.36 -11.83 5.15
N ALA A 73 18.39 -12.40 3.94
CA ALA A 73 17.20 -12.56 3.13
C ALA A 73 16.16 -13.49 3.79
N PRO A 74 14.87 -13.35 3.46
CA PRO A 74 13.86 -14.31 3.87
C PRO A 74 14.24 -15.72 3.41
N SER A 75 13.88 -16.73 4.22
CA SER A 75 13.99 -18.13 3.78
C SER A 75 13.19 -18.36 2.49
N PRO A 76 13.62 -19.29 1.62
CA PRO A 76 12.85 -19.68 0.44
C PRO A 76 11.39 -19.99 0.76
N ARG A 77 10.46 -19.37 0.04
CA ARG A 77 9.03 -19.37 0.38
C ARG A 77 8.14 -19.13 -0.83
N SER A 78 6.91 -19.63 -0.76
CA SER A 78 5.82 -19.29 -1.68
C SER A 78 4.61 -18.77 -0.92
N ASP A 79 3.69 -18.15 -1.66
CA ASP A 79 2.37 -17.73 -1.19
C ASP A 79 2.44 -16.73 -0.01
N HIS A 80 3.52 -15.94 0.02
CA HIS A 80 3.66 -14.76 0.86
C HIS A 80 2.94 -13.57 0.25
N ALA A 81 2.67 -12.56 1.08
CA ALA A 81 2.22 -11.26 0.58
C ALA A 81 3.42 -10.30 0.53
N ALA A 82 3.35 -9.38 -0.43
CA ALA A 82 4.33 -8.31 -0.57
C ALA A 82 3.65 -6.95 -0.68
N ALA A 83 4.32 -5.90 -0.23
CA ALA A 83 3.92 -4.51 -0.40
C ALA A 83 5.16 -3.64 -0.60
N VAL A 84 4.99 -2.51 -1.26
CA VAL A 84 6.04 -1.49 -1.36
C VAL A 84 5.57 -0.22 -0.65
N HIS A 85 6.42 0.28 0.24
CA HIS A 85 6.21 1.51 0.98
C HIS A 85 7.20 2.59 0.53
N ALA A 86 6.68 3.80 0.30
CA ALA A 86 7.44 4.98 -0.11
C ALA A 86 8.35 4.75 -1.35
N GLU A 87 7.93 3.84 -2.26
CA GLU A 87 8.70 3.44 -3.46
C GLU A 87 10.13 2.95 -3.19
N ARG A 88 10.44 2.60 -1.92
CA ARG A 88 11.79 2.24 -1.48
C ARG A 88 11.82 0.95 -0.70
N TYR A 89 10.85 0.71 0.16
CA TYR A 89 10.88 -0.43 1.07
C TYR A 89 9.96 -1.52 0.55
N LEU A 90 10.53 -2.66 0.14
CA LEU A 90 9.77 -3.86 -0.17
C LEU A 90 9.57 -4.67 1.12
N LEU A 91 8.31 -4.83 1.52
CA LEU A 91 7.91 -5.62 2.67
C LEU A 91 7.46 -7.01 2.20
N ILE A 92 7.94 -8.06 2.85
CA ILE A 92 7.52 -9.45 2.65
C ILE A 92 6.97 -9.99 3.97
N PHE A 93 5.74 -10.48 3.96
CA PHE A 93 5.09 -11.03 5.15
C PHE A 93 4.56 -12.44 4.91
N GLY A 94 4.94 -13.34 5.83
CA GLY A 94 4.46 -14.72 5.89
C GLY A 94 4.90 -15.56 4.70
N GLY A 95 3.97 -16.36 4.17
CA GLY A 95 4.23 -17.38 3.18
C GLY A 95 4.60 -18.71 3.84
N GLY A 96 4.99 -19.68 3.03
CA GLY A 96 5.25 -21.02 3.53
C GLY A 96 6.41 -21.72 2.85
N SER A 97 6.98 -22.64 3.62
CA SER A 97 7.70 -23.79 3.09
C SER A 97 6.74 -24.99 2.97
N HIS A 98 7.26 -26.14 2.52
CA HIS A 98 6.50 -27.38 2.47
C HIS A 98 5.97 -27.86 3.84
N ALA A 99 6.61 -27.43 4.95
CA ALA A 99 6.28 -27.91 6.28
C ALA A 99 5.70 -26.82 7.20
N THR A 100 6.05 -25.56 6.96
CA THR A 100 5.86 -24.48 7.93
C THR A 100 5.42 -23.21 7.23
N CYS A 101 4.34 -22.60 7.73
CA CYS A 101 3.98 -21.22 7.40
C CYS A 101 4.71 -20.25 8.33
N PHE A 102 5.01 -19.06 7.83
CA PHE A 102 5.74 -18.03 8.55
C PHE A 102 4.82 -16.86 8.96
N ASN A 103 5.22 -16.10 9.97
CA ASN A 103 4.67 -14.79 10.35
C ASN A 103 5.78 -13.74 10.54
N ASP A 104 6.93 -13.98 9.91
CA ASP A 104 8.03 -13.03 9.89
C ASP A 104 7.71 -11.89 8.90
N LEU A 105 8.22 -10.71 9.23
CA LEU A 105 8.21 -9.53 8.39
C LEU A 105 9.65 -9.22 8.00
N HIS A 106 9.91 -9.17 6.71
CA HIS A 106 11.19 -8.75 6.16
C HIS A 106 11.03 -7.48 5.35
N VAL A 107 12.03 -6.61 5.42
CA VAL A 107 12.05 -5.34 4.71
C VAL A 107 13.35 -5.24 3.93
N LEU A 108 13.24 -5.13 2.61
CA LEU A 108 14.34 -4.81 1.71
C LEU A 108 14.30 -3.33 1.40
N ASP A 109 15.40 -2.64 1.67
CA ASP A 109 15.62 -1.29 1.13
C ASP A 109 16.08 -1.43 -0.32
N LEU A 110 15.22 -1.08 -1.28
CA LEU A 110 15.48 -1.19 -2.72
C LEU A 110 16.59 -0.23 -3.21
N GLN A 111 16.98 0.75 -2.39
CA GLN A 111 18.08 1.65 -2.72
C GLN A 111 19.45 1.05 -2.36
N THR A 112 19.54 0.37 -1.21
CA THR A 112 20.79 -0.26 -0.74
C THR A 112 20.85 -1.75 -1.06
N MET A 113 19.74 -2.34 -1.48
CA MET A 113 19.53 -3.77 -1.70
C MET A 113 19.85 -4.61 -0.45
N GLU A 114 19.57 -4.08 0.74
CA GLU A 114 19.85 -4.73 2.02
C GLU A 114 18.57 -5.15 2.75
N TRP A 115 18.52 -6.43 3.14
CA TRP A 115 17.44 -7.00 3.94
C TRP A 115 17.60 -6.71 5.42
N SER A 116 16.47 -6.44 6.08
CA SER A 116 16.34 -6.33 7.52
C SER A 116 15.09 -7.06 8.02
N THR A 117 15.14 -7.50 9.28
CA THR A 117 13.99 -8.10 9.96
C THR A 117 13.61 -7.19 11.14
N PRO A 118 12.73 -6.20 10.92
CA PRO A 118 12.37 -5.27 11.97
C PRO A 118 11.54 -5.94 13.07
N THR A 119 11.59 -5.37 14.27
CA THR A 119 10.72 -5.81 15.37
C THR A 119 9.28 -5.40 15.08
N GLN A 120 8.39 -6.39 15.05
CA GLN A 120 6.96 -6.19 14.84
C GLN A 120 6.29 -5.74 16.15
N GLN A 121 5.34 -4.82 16.07
CA GLN A 121 4.58 -4.31 17.23
C GLN A 121 3.09 -4.62 17.09
N GLY A 122 2.36 -4.58 18.21
CA GLY A 122 0.90 -4.79 18.22
C GLY A 122 0.48 -6.26 18.14
N GLU A 123 -0.69 -6.50 17.53
CA GLU A 123 -1.27 -7.85 17.41
C GLU A 123 -0.64 -8.59 16.23
N ILE A 124 0.53 -9.19 16.47
CA ILE A 124 1.28 -9.91 15.42
C ILE A 124 0.42 -11.06 14.87
N PRO A 125 0.14 -11.10 13.56
CA PRO A 125 -0.72 -12.13 13.00
C PRO A 125 -0.11 -13.53 13.14
N SER A 126 -0.98 -14.54 13.23
CA SER A 126 -0.54 -15.93 13.22
C SER A 126 0.18 -16.29 11.90
N PRO A 127 1.07 -17.30 11.91
CA PRO A 127 1.69 -17.81 10.69
C PRO A 127 0.68 -18.14 9.61
N ARG A 128 0.94 -17.70 8.38
CA ARG A 128 0.01 -17.86 7.26
C ARG A 128 0.70 -17.84 5.91
N ALA A 129 0.12 -18.59 4.97
CA ALA A 129 0.42 -18.56 3.55
C ALA A 129 -0.90 -18.48 2.76
N GLY A 130 -0.84 -18.05 1.50
CA GLY A 130 -2.00 -17.95 0.62
C GLY A 130 -2.92 -16.77 0.91
N HIS A 131 -2.49 -15.86 1.78
CA HIS A 131 -3.18 -14.61 2.10
C HIS A 131 -2.99 -13.58 1.00
N ALA A 132 -3.94 -12.66 0.89
CA ALA A 132 -3.91 -11.55 -0.06
C ALA A 132 -3.66 -10.23 0.68
N GLY A 133 -2.89 -9.34 0.07
CA GLY A 133 -2.55 -8.04 0.63
C GLY A 133 -2.83 -6.89 -0.33
N VAL A 134 -3.30 -5.75 0.20
CA VAL A 134 -3.48 -4.51 -0.57
C VAL A 134 -3.08 -3.28 0.27
N THR A 135 -2.41 -2.33 -0.35
CA THR A 135 -1.99 -1.09 0.30
C THR A 135 -3.03 0.02 0.12
N VAL A 136 -3.31 0.75 1.19
CA VAL A 136 -4.16 1.96 1.21
C VAL A 136 -3.44 3.02 2.04
N GLY A 137 -2.82 3.98 1.36
CA GLY A 137 -1.92 4.94 2.00
C GLY A 137 -0.78 4.24 2.75
N GLU A 138 -0.64 4.56 4.04
CA GLU A 138 0.37 3.99 4.94
C GLU A 138 0.05 2.57 5.44
N ASN A 139 -1.15 2.08 5.15
CA ASN A 139 -1.67 0.86 5.73
C ASN A 139 -1.67 -0.28 4.72
N TRP A 140 -1.16 -1.44 5.12
CA TRP A 140 -1.18 -2.65 4.35
C TRP A 140 -2.18 -3.64 4.95
N PHE A 141 -3.32 -3.80 4.27
CA PHE A 141 -4.38 -4.71 4.67
C PHE A 141 -4.06 -6.11 4.16
N ILE A 142 -4.17 -7.10 5.05
CA ILE A 142 -3.95 -8.51 4.72
C ILE A 142 -5.15 -9.33 5.18
N THR A 143 -5.64 -10.21 4.31
CA THR A 143 -6.82 -11.04 4.59
C THR A 143 -6.68 -12.46 4.03
N GLY A 144 -7.38 -13.39 4.67
CA GLY A 144 -7.34 -14.82 4.35
C GLY A 144 -5.99 -15.45 4.66
N GLY A 145 -5.76 -16.61 4.05
CA GLY A 145 -4.59 -17.46 4.28
C GLY A 145 -4.80 -18.48 5.41
N GLY A 146 -3.76 -19.26 5.68
CA GLY A 146 -3.81 -20.26 6.75
C GLY A 146 -2.47 -20.94 7.01
N ASN A 147 -2.45 -21.85 7.99
CA ASN A 147 -1.24 -22.57 8.44
C ASN A 147 -1.28 -24.08 8.16
N ASN A 148 -1.94 -24.50 7.07
CA ASN A 148 -2.24 -25.89 6.70
C ASN A 148 -3.17 -26.68 7.65
N LYS A 149 -3.44 -26.16 8.86
CA LYS A 149 -4.38 -26.77 9.82
C LYS A 149 -5.73 -26.05 9.83
N SER A 150 -5.70 -24.72 9.75
CA SER A 150 -6.88 -23.86 9.75
C SER A 150 -6.65 -22.63 8.89
N GLY A 151 -7.67 -22.23 8.14
CA GLY A 151 -7.75 -20.89 7.57
C GLY A 151 -7.97 -19.85 8.65
N VAL A 152 -7.54 -18.62 8.40
CA VAL A 152 -7.72 -17.47 9.30
C VAL A 152 -8.93 -16.64 8.88
N SER A 153 -9.66 -16.12 9.88
CA SER A 153 -10.89 -15.32 9.68
C SER A 153 -10.71 -13.82 9.89
N GLU A 154 -9.53 -13.43 10.36
CA GLU A 154 -9.18 -12.03 10.64
C GLU A 154 -8.66 -11.32 9.38
N THR A 155 -9.06 -10.06 9.25
CA THR A 155 -8.38 -9.09 8.38
C THR A 155 -7.53 -8.22 9.27
N VAL A 156 -6.22 -8.24 9.01
CA VAL A 156 -5.22 -7.48 9.77
C VAL A 156 -4.70 -6.32 8.93
N VAL A 157 -4.16 -5.32 9.59
CA VAL A 157 -3.51 -4.19 8.94
C VAL A 157 -2.16 -3.92 9.59
N LEU A 158 -1.14 -3.73 8.75
CA LEU A 158 0.17 -3.22 9.16
C LEU A 158 0.25 -1.74 8.78
N ASN A 159 0.51 -0.87 9.75
CA ASN A 159 0.96 0.47 9.43
C ASN A 159 2.46 0.40 9.03
N MET A 160 2.77 0.64 7.76
CA MET A 160 4.11 0.40 7.20
C MET A 160 5.17 1.39 7.72
N SER A 161 4.75 2.59 8.14
CA SER A 161 5.64 3.58 8.77
C SER A 161 6.06 3.20 10.19
N THR A 162 5.14 2.65 10.99
CA THR A 162 5.38 2.34 12.41
C THR A 162 5.66 0.86 12.68
N LEU A 163 5.38 -0.01 11.69
CA LEU A 163 5.45 -1.46 11.78
C LEU A 163 4.58 -2.06 12.90
N GLY A 164 3.47 -1.38 13.18
CA GLY A 164 2.45 -1.81 14.14
C GLY A 164 1.29 -2.54 13.45
N TRP A 165 0.98 -3.74 13.94
CA TRP A 165 -0.17 -4.54 13.53
C TRP A 165 -1.41 -4.24 14.35
N SER A 166 -2.57 -4.22 13.69
CA SER A 166 -3.88 -4.26 14.35
C SER A 166 -4.88 -5.12 13.59
N THR A 167 -5.86 -5.67 14.30
CA THR A 167 -6.98 -6.40 13.71
C THR A 167 -8.09 -5.43 13.32
N VAL A 168 -8.44 -5.38 12.04
CA VAL A 168 -9.50 -4.50 11.53
C VAL A 168 -10.88 -5.11 11.79
N THR A 169 -11.02 -6.39 11.47
CA THR A 169 -12.26 -7.13 11.66
C THR A 169 -11.98 -8.62 11.74
N THR A 170 -12.85 -9.33 12.46
CA THR A 170 -12.92 -10.78 12.44
C THR A 170 -14.27 -11.15 11.89
N VAL A 171 -14.32 -11.90 10.79
CA VAL A 171 -15.58 -12.37 10.23
C VAL A 171 -16.16 -13.44 11.16
N GLN A 172 -17.02 -13.04 12.09
CA GLN A 172 -17.74 -13.97 12.97
C GLN A 172 -18.98 -14.51 12.24
N GLY A 173 -19.11 -15.84 12.15
CA GLY A 173 -20.33 -16.51 11.67
C GLY A 173 -20.39 -16.87 10.18
N ARG A 174 -19.36 -16.59 9.37
CA ARG A 174 -19.21 -17.13 8.00
C ARG A 174 -17.97 -18.01 7.88
N VAL A 175 -17.95 -18.88 6.88
CA VAL A 175 -16.78 -19.67 6.51
C VAL A 175 -15.60 -18.71 6.26
N PRO A 176 -14.38 -18.96 6.80
CA PRO A 176 -13.24 -18.09 6.59
C PRO A 176 -13.03 -17.82 5.09
N LEU A 177 -12.76 -16.55 4.73
CA LEU A 177 -12.76 -16.02 3.35
C LEU A 177 -12.13 -16.98 2.34
N ALA A 178 -10.85 -17.32 2.54
CA ALA A 178 -10.17 -18.40 1.85
C ALA A 178 -8.88 -18.75 2.62
N SER A 179 -8.47 -20.02 2.61
CA SER A 179 -7.17 -20.44 3.14
C SER A 179 -6.04 -20.26 2.13
N GLU A 180 -6.35 -20.16 0.84
CA GLU A 180 -5.38 -19.93 -0.23
C GLU A 180 -6.04 -19.36 -1.50
N GLY A 181 -5.24 -18.72 -2.36
CA GLY A 181 -5.67 -18.27 -3.69
C GLY A 181 -6.70 -17.14 -3.69
N LEU A 182 -6.80 -16.39 -2.59
CA LEU A 182 -7.67 -15.22 -2.49
C LEU A 182 -7.08 -14.06 -3.30
N SER A 183 -7.94 -13.29 -3.97
CA SER A 183 -7.58 -12.00 -4.55
C SER A 183 -8.15 -10.88 -3.70
N LEU A 184 -7.38 -9.82 -3.47
CA LEU A 184 -7.80 -8.61 -2.76
C LEU A 184 -7.36 -7.39 -3.56
N VAL A 185 -8.31 -6.48 -3.83
CA VAL A 185 -8.06 -5.25 -4.58
C VAL A 185 -8.70 -4.06 -3.89
N LEU A 186 -8.09 -2.89 -4.07
CA LEU A 186 -8.67 -1.61 -3.70
C LEU A 186 -9.50 -1.09 -4.87
N CYS A 187 -10.73 -0.67 -4.60
CA CYS A 187 -11.62 -0.06 -5.58
C CYS A 187 -12.20 1.22 -4.99
N SER A 188 -12.49 2.21 -5.82
CA SER A 188 -13.28 3.38 -5.42
C SER A 188 -14.72 3.16 -5.87
N TYR A 189 -15.66 3.24 -4.94
CA TYR A 189 -17.10 3.13 -5.21
C TYR A 189 -17.84 4.28 -4.53
N ASN A 190 -18.57 5.07 -5.32
CA ASN A 190 -19.26 6.28 -4.87
C ASN A 190 -18.36 7.28 -4.13
N GLY A 191 -17.09 7.37 -4.53
CA GLY A 191 -16.10 8.27 -3.91
C GLY A 191 -15.50 7.77 -2.59
N GLU A 192 -15.83 6.55 -2.17
CA GLU A 192 -15.22 5.89 -1.01
C GLU A 192 -14.29 4.77 -1.46
N ASP A 193 -13.15 4.64 -0.78
CA ASP A 193 -12.27 3.48 -0.95
C ASP A 193 -12.93 2.25 -0.33
N ILE A 194 -12.95 1.14 -1.06
CA ILE A 194 -13.47 -0.15 -0.63
C ILE A 194 -12.48 -1.26 -0.98
N LEU A 195 -12.33 -2.23 -0.08
CA LEU A 195 -11.57 -3.43 -0.33
C LEU A 195 -12.52 -4.49 -0.87
N VAL A 196 -12.21 -5.03 -2.04
CA VAL A 196 -12.97 -6.08 -2.68
C VAL A 196 -12.12 -7.34 -2.72
N SER A 197 -12.65 -8.44 -2.19
CA SER A 197 -12.02 -9.75 -2.28
C SER A 197 -12.89 -10.71 -3.08
N PHE A 198 -12.23 -11.59 -3.82
CA PHE A 198 -12.88 -12.56 -4.70
C PHE A 198 -12.07 -13.84 -4.78
N GLY A 199 -12.77 -14.96 -4.91
CA GLY A 199 -12.17 -16.25 -5.20
C GLY A 199 -11.63 -16.96 -3.95
N GLY A 200 -10.62 -17.80 -4.20
CA GLY A 200 -9.93 -18.57 -3.19
C GLY A 200 -10.56 -19.93 -2.87
N TYR A 201 -9.85 -20.68 -2.05
CA TYR A 201 -10.18 -22.03 -1.64
C TYR A 201 -10.08 -22.17 -0.12
N ASN A 202 -11.07 -22.82 0.50
CA ASN A 202 -11.06 -23.20 1.92
C ASN A 202 -11.87 -24.48 2.12
N GLY A 203 -11.40 -25.56 1.49
CA GLY A 203 -12.14 -26.85 1.38
C GLY A 203 -13.20 -26.86 0.28
N ARG A 204 -13.60 -25.68 -0.22
CA ARG A 204 -14.37 -25.49 -1.45
C ARG A 204 -13.89 -24.23 -2.16
N TYR A 205 -13.98 -24.20 -3.49
CA TYR A 205 -13.77 -22.98 -4.25
C TYR A 205 -14.91 -22.00 -3.99
N SER A 206 -14.57 -20.73 -3.80
CA SER A 206 -15.52 -19.66 -3.58
C SER A 206 -15.66 -18.79 -4.83
N ASN A 207 -16.90 -18.46 -5.18
CA ASN A 207 -17.22 -17.41 -6.16
C ASN A 207 -17.85 -16.18 -5.46
N GLU A 208 -17.77 -16.11 -4.14
CA GLU A 208 -18.31 -15.01 -3.36
C GLU A 208 -17.43 -13.77 -3.52
N VAL A 209 -18.07 -12.61 -3.67
CA VAL A 209 -17.42 -11.30 -3.62
C VAL A 209 -17.68 -10.72 -2.25
N ASN A 210 -16.62 -10.40 -1.51
CA ASN A 210 -16.73 -9.75 -0.20
C ASN A 210 -16.20 -8.33 -0.30
N VAL A 211 -16.92 -7.38 0.30
CA VAL A 211 -16.57 -5.96 0.31
C VAL A 211 -16.38 -5.50 1.75
N LEU A 212 -15.25 -4.85 2.01
CA LEU A 212 -14.95 -4.21 3.29
C LEU A 212 -14.75 -2.72 3.05
N LYS A 213 -15.47 -1.88 3.79
CA LYS A 213 -15.22 -0.44 3.81
C LYS A 213 -14.21 -0.12 4.93
N PRO A 214 -12.97 0.27 4.62
CA PRO A 214 -12.03 0.75 5.62
C PRO A 214 -12.59 2.06 6.20
N SER A 215 -13.03 2.03 7.45
CA SER A 215 -13.59 3.21 8.08
C SER A 215 -12.49 4.26 8.28
N HIS A 216 -12.71 5.52 7.89
CA HIS A 216 -11.79 6.64 8.11
C HIS A 216 -11.60 7.03 9.61
N ARG A 217 -11.96 6.17 10.56
CA ARG A 217 -12.03 6.52 11.99
C ARG A 217 -11.26 5.55 12.87
N SER A 218 -9.94 5.64 12.80
CA SER A 218 -9.07 5.25 13.91
C SER A 218 -8.31 6.48 14.40
N THR A 219 -9.06 7.46 14.91
CA THR A 219 -8.51 8.32 15.97
C THR A 219 -8.49 7.47 17.22
N LEU A 220 -7.30 7.07 17.65
CA LEU A 220 -7.02 6.44 18.93
C LEU A 220 -7.81 7.15 20.05
N GLN A 221 -8.82 6.49 20.60
CA GLN A 221 -9.26 6.76 21.97
C GLN A 221 -8.51 5.80 22.87
N SER A 222 -7.34 6.24 23.33
CA SER A 222 -6.89 5.88 24.66
C SER A 222 -7.90 6.47 25.64
N MET A 223 -8.73 5.64 26.25
CA MET A 223 -9.40 6.04 27.49
C MET A 223 -9.21 4.98 28.55
N GLU A 224 -8.44 5.43 29.53
CA GLU A 224 -8.26 4.91 30.86
C GLU A 224 -9.59 4.50 31.50
N THR A 225 -9.54 3.40 32.25
CA THR A 225 -10.59 2.99 33.18
C THR A 225 -10.93 4.10 34.17
N PRO A 226 -12.20 4.19 34.60
CA PRO A 226 -12.43 4.15 36.04
C PRO A 226 -13.55 3.21 36.50
N VAL A 227 -13.37 2.82 37.76
CA VAL A 227 -14.08 1.91 38.66
C VAL A 227 -15.59 2.26 38.81
N PRO A 228 -16.47 1.27 39.08
CA PRO A 228 -17.92 1.48 39.15
C PRO A 228 -18.39 1.95 40.52
N ASP A 229 -19.33 2.89 40.54
CA ASP A 229 -20.14 3.20 41.72
C ASP A 229 -21.63 2.99 41.44
N SER A 230 -22.27 2.46 42.46
CA SER A 230 -23.52 1.71 42.46
C SER A 230 -24.74 2.50 42.95
N VAL A 231 -25.93 1.87 42.77
CA VAL A 231 -27.21 2.02 43.53
C VAL A 231 -28.14 3.15 43.03
N SER A 232 -29.26 2.92 42.33
CA SER A 232 -30.60 2.39 42.74
C SER A 232 -31.65 3.09 41.84
N ALA A 233 -32.90 2.70 41.60
CA ALA A 233 -33.76 1.54 41.85
C ALA A 233 -35.03 1.71 40.98
N MET A 234 -35.45 0.62 40.34
CA MET A 234 -36.82 0.04 40.26
C MET A 234 -38.11 0.87 40.00
N GLN A 235 -39.01 0.19 39.25
CA GLN A 235 -40.48 0.35 39.05
C GLN A 235 -40.93 1.26 37.89
N ASN A 236 -41.95 0.96 37.07
CA ASN A 236 -42.86 -0.19 36.93
C ASN A 236 -43.57 -0.13 35.56
N ALA A 237 -43.96 -1.32 35.11
CA ALA A 237 -44.96 -1.75 34.11
C ALA A 237 -45.88 -0.78 33.33
N THR A 238 -46.19 -1.26 32.12
CA THR A 238 -47.49 -1.28 31.36
C THR A 238 -47.92 -0.11 30.48
N ASN A 239 -47.94 -0.38 29.16
CA ASN A 239 -49.06 -0.27 28.17
C ASN A 239 -48.51 0.25 26.83
N ALA A 240 -48.39 -0.60 25.80
CA ALA A 240 -49.42 -0.81 24.77
C ALA A 240 -49.83 0.48 24.06
N THR A 241 -49.30 0.74 22.85
CA THR A 241 -50.04 0.75 21.56
C THR A 241 -49.27 1.45 20.44
N ARG A 242 -49.36 0.86 19.23
CA ARG A 242 -49.40 1.49 17.89
C ARG A 242 -48.12 2.12 17.35
N ASP A 243 -47.50 1.44 16.37
CA ASP A 243 -47.74 1.54 14.91
C ASP A 243 -47.15 2.83 14.32
N LEU A 244 -46.08 2.72 13.52
CA LEU A 244 -46.13 2.89 12.05
C LEU A 244 -44.70 2.92 11.45
N GLU A 245 -44.22 1.77 10.95
CA GLU A 245 -43.22 1.72 9.87
C GLU A 245 -43.84 0.91 8.72
N SER A 246 -44.22 1.61 7.66
CA SER A 246 -44.35 1.12 6.30
C SER A 246 -43.57 2.13 5.45
N ASP A 247 -42.66 1.76 4.55
CA ASP A 247 -42.92 1.00 3.34
C ASP A 247 -41.61 0.36 2.85
N ILE A 248 -41.67 -0.88 2.34
CA ILE A 248 -41.03 -1.28 1.08
C ILE A 248 -41.72 -2.56 0.60
N ALA A 249 -42.09 -2.51 -0.68
CA ALA A 249 -42.95 -3.43 -1.41
C ALA A 249 -42.42 -4.87 -1.48
N THR A 250 -43.30 -5.82 -1.17
CA THR A 250 -43.18 -7.21 -1.60
C THR A 250 -43.87 -7.40 -2.95
N VAL A 251 -43.09 -7.87 -3.92
CA VAL A 251 -43.46 -8.53 -5.17
C VAL A 251 -44.57 -9.56 -4.89
N GLN A 252 -45.69 -9.49 -5.60
CA GLN A 252 -46.75 -10.49 -5.52
C GLN A 252 -46.90 -11.25 -6.83
N GLU A 253 -46.62 -12.55 -6.72
CA GLU A 253 -46.83 -13.60 -7.72
C GLU A 253 -48.26 -13.61 -8.27
N GLY A 254 -48.34 -13.89 -9.57
CA GLY A 254 -49.59 -14.09 -10.29
C GLY A 254 -50.40 -15.27 -9.73
N LYS A 255 -51.67 -15.03 -9.43
CA LYS A 255 -52.65 -16.05 -9.08
C LYS A 255 -53.72 -16.10 -10.16
N ILE A 256 -53.70 -17.20 -10.92
CA ILE A 256 -54.74 -17.61 -11.87
C ILE A 256 -56.08 -17.67 -11.12
N ARG A 257 -57.11 -16.98 -11.62
CA ARG A 257 -58.49 -17.13 -11.14
C ARG A 257 -59.29 -17.96 -12.14
N GLU A 258 -59.72 -19.11 -11.65
CA GLU A 258 -60.67 -20.04 -12.23
C GLU A 258 -62.05 -19.37 -12.36
N ILE A 259 -62.66 -19.43 -13.54
CA ILE A 259 -64.00 -18.87 -13.81
C ILE A 259 -65.01 -20.00 -13.68
N VAL A 260 -65.85 -19.93 -12.63
CA VAL A 260 -67.07 -20.73 -12.48
C VAL A 260 -68.20 -19.99 -13.20
N VAL A 261 -68.85 -20.67 -14.14
CA VAL A 261 -69.98 -20.15 -14.92
C VAL A 261 -71.26 -20.58 -14.22
N ASP A 262 -71.97 -19.63 -13.60
CA ASP A 262 -73.36 -19.81 -13.22
C ASP A 262 -74.27 -18.97 -14.12
N ASN A 263 -75.31 -19.66 -14.59
CA ASN A 263 -76.24 -19.30 -15.63
C ASN A 263 -77.48 -18.64 -14.99
N ILE A 264 -77.74 -17.34 -15.23
CA ILE A 264 -79.03 -16.70 -14.92
C ILE A 264 -79.44 -15.78 -16.08
N GLU A 265 -80.74 -15.79 -16.33
CA GLU A 265 -81.51 -15.41 -17.51
C GLU A 265 -81.46 -13.92 -17.94
N SER A 266 -81.91 -13.75 -19.18
CA SER A 266 -82.03 -12.61 -20.10
C SER A 266 -82.69 -11.30 -19.61
N GLU A 267 -82.11 -10.14 -20.00
CA GLU A 267 -82.78 -8.96 -20.63
C GLU A 267 -81.73 -7.89 -21.11
N PRO A 268 -82.06 -6.89 -21.97
CA PRO A 268 -81.15 -6.41 -23.02
C PRO A 268 -80.09 -5.40 -22.51
N MET A 269 -78.82 -5.81 -22.55
CA MET A 269 -77.66 -5.01 -22.08
C MET A 269 -76.70 -4.59 -23.21
N VAL A 270 -77.14 -4.58 -24.48
CA VAL A 270 -76.24 -4.33 -25.63
C VAL A 270 -75.67 -2.90 -25.62
N ASN A 271 -76.49 -1.88 -25.31
CA ASN A 271 -76.02 -0.48 -25.34
C ASN A 271 -75.11 -0.09 -24.16
N LYS A 272 -75.24 -0.76 -23.01
CA LYS A 272 -74.48 -0.40 -21.79
C LYS A 272 -73.07 -0.99 -21.78
N VAL A 273 -72.90 -2.15 -22.43
CA VAL A 273 -71.60 -2.83 -22.56
C VAL A 273 -70.71 -2.12 -23.59
N GLU A 274 -71.28 -1.67 -24.72
CA GLU A 274 -70.54 -0.87 -25.73
C GLU A 274 -70.03 0.45 -25.14
N GLU A 275 -70.88 1.18 -24.41
CA GLU A 275 -70.50 2.47 -23.81
C GLU A 275 -69.40 2.32 -22.73
N THR A 276 -69.40 1.22 -21.97
CA THR A 276 -68.31 0.90 -21.01
C THR A 276 -67.03 0.46 -21.70
N SER A 277 -67.14 -0.28 -22.81
CA SER A 277 -66.00 -0.75 -23.60
C SER A 277 -65.30 0.41 -24.31
N GLU A 278 -66.07 1.36 -24.86
CA GLU A 278 -65.54 2.59 -25.47
C GLU A 278 -64.84 3.48 -24.45
N ARG A 279 -65.37 3.61 -23.22
CA ARG A 279 -64.71 4.35 -22.14
C ARG A 279 -63.38 3.71 -21.71
N LEU A 280 -63.32 2.39 -21.62
CA LEU A 280 -62.08 1.65 -21.34
C LEU A 280 -61.05 1.83 -22.46
N LEU A 281 -61.48 1.75 -23.72
CA LEU A 281 -60.61 1.99 -24.88
C LEU A 281 -60.08 3.43 -24.91
N ALA A 282 -60.89 4.42 -24.54
CA ALA A 282 -60.45 5.80 -24.45
C ALA A 282 -59.42 6.00 -23.31
N ALA A 283 -59.65 5.39 -22.14
CA ALA A 283 -58.71 5.44 -21.02
C ALA A 283 -57.36 4.77 -21.38
N LEU A 284 -57.39 3.60 -22.00
CA LEU A 284 -56.18 2.89 -22.45
C LEU A 284 -55.40 3.66 -23.53
N LYS A 285 -56.11 4.37 -24.42
CA LYS A 285 -55.45 5.24 -25.41
C LYS A 285 -54.76 6.44 -24.75
N ALA A 286 -55.39 7.07 -23.76
CA ALA A 286 -54.80 8.17 -23.01
C ALA A 286 -53.56 7.72 -22.21
N GLU A 287 -53.65 6.56 -21.54
CA GLU A 287 -52.51 5.97 -20.81
C GLU A 287 -51.37 5.59 -21.76
N LYS A 288 -51.69 5.04 -22.94
CA LYS A 288 -50.68 4.76 -23.97
C LYS A 288 -49.95 6.03 -24.42
N GLU A 289 -50.67 7.13 -24.64
CA GLU A 289 -50.08 8.40 -25.08
C GLU A 289 -49.18 9.01 -23.99
N ASP A 290 -49.58 8.91 -22.72
CA ASP A 290 -48.77 9.35 -21.58
C ASP A 290 -47.50 8.51 -21.40
N LEU A 291 -47.60 7.18 -21.58
CA LEU A 291 -46.46 6.28 -21.57
C LEU A 291 -45.50 6.54 -22.73
N GLU A 292 -46.01 6.81 -23.94
CA GLU A 292 -45.19 7.16 -25.10
C GLU A 292 -44.46 8.50 -24.90
N SER A 293 -45.14 9.48 -24.31
CA SER A 293 -44.54 10.76 -23.90
C SER A 293 -43.43 10.56 -22.85
N SER A 294 -43.69 9.79 -21.80
CA SER A 294 -42.72 9.47 -20.75
C SER A 294 -41.49 8.73 -21.31
N LEU A 295 -41.70 7.75 -22.19
CA LEU A 295 -40.64 7.03 -22.88
C LEU A 295 -39.77 7.96 -23.74
N SER A 296 -40.38 8.96 -24.40
CA SER A 296 -39.63 9.93 -25.21
C SER A 296 -38.73 10.82 -24.36
N LYS A 297 -39.21 11.25 -23.18
CA LYS A 297 -38.45 12.06 -22.22
C LYS A 297 -37.28 11.26 -21.62
N GLU A 298 -37.52 10.00 -21.28
CA GLU A 298 -36.50 9.12 -20.71
C GLU A 298 -35.41 8.78 -21.74
N LYS A 299 -35.77 8.60 -23.02
CA LYS A 299 -34.80 8.47 -24.11
C LYS A 299 -33.93 9.71 -24.26
N LEU A 300 -34.50 10.91 -24.16
CA LEU A 300 -33.75 12.16 -24.23
C LEU A 300 -32.78 12.30 -23.05
N GLN A 301 -33.24 11.99 -21.83
CA GLN A 301 -32.39 11.99 -20.64
C GLN A 301 -31.26 10.98 -20.74
N THR A 302 -31.53 9.78 -21.25
CA THR A 302 -30.50 8.75 -21.50
C THR A 302 -29.44 9.25 -22.49
N LEU A 303 -29.85 9.99 -23.51
CA LEU A 303 -28.94 10.55 -24.51
C LEU A 303 -28.07 11.66 -23.91
N GLN A 304 -28.65 12.53 -23.08
CA GLN A 304 -27.90 13.56 -22.35
C GLN A 304 -26.88 12.93 -21.38
N LEU A 305 -27.29 11.94 -20.59
CA LEU A 305 -26.38 11.26 -19.66
C LEU A 305 -25.23 10.55 -20.37
N LYS A 306 -25.48 10.00 -21.57
CA LYS A 306 -24.40 9.41 -22.39
C LYS A 306 -23.40 10.47 -22.85
N GLN A 307 -23.86 11.65 -23.24
CA GLN A 307 -22.99 12.76 -23.62
C GLN A 307 -22.15 13.23 -22.43
N ASP A 308 -22.80 13.44 -21.28
CA ASP A 308 -22.12 13.89 -20.05
C ASP A 308 -21.07 12.86 -19.58
N LEU A 309 -21.36 11.56 -19.76
CA LEU A 309 -20.41 10.48 -19.48
C LEU A 309 -19.19 10.55 -20.40
N THR A 310 -19.40 10.73 -21.71
CA THR A 310 -18.27 10.84 -22.66
C THR A 310 -17.41 12.08 -22.38
N ASP A 311 -18.03 13.20 -21.98
CA ASP A 311 -17.31 14.43 -21.65
C ASP A 311 -16.56 14.30 -20.31
N ALA A 312 -17.10 13.54 -19.35
CA ALA A 312 -16.41 13.21 -18.10
C ALA A 312 -15.23 12.25 -18.33
N GLU A 313 -15.40 11.24 -19.18
CA GLU A 313 -14.33 10.32 -19.57
C GLU A 313 -13.17 11.07 -20.25
N ALA A 314 -13.47 11.96 -21.20
CA ALA A 314 -12.46 12.80 -21.85
C ALA A 314 -11.67 13.65 -20.83
N ARG A 315 -12.37 14.35 -19.93
CA ARG A 315 -11.73 15.13 -18.85
C ARG A 315 -10.85 14.27 -17.94
N ASN A 316 -11.31 13.07 -17.59
CA ASN A 316 -10.51 12.12 -16.81
C ASN A 316 -9.23 11.73 -17.54
N THR A 317 -9.30 11.45 -18.85
CA THR A 317 -8.10 11.10 -19.62
C THR A 317 -7.07 12.23 -19.66
N ASP A 318 -7.51 13.48 -19.73
CA ASP A 318 -6.60 14.63 -19.71
C ASP A 318 -5.99 14.86 -18.33
N LEU A 319 -6.79 14.75 -17.26
CA LEU A 319 -6.27 14.79 -15.89
C LEU A 319 -5.25 13.67 -15.61
N TYR A 320 -5.45 12.48 -16.16
CA TYR A 320 -4.48 11.39 -16.05
C TYR A 320 -3.15 11.73 -16.74
N LYS A 321 -3.18 12.39 -17.91
CA LYS A 321 -1.95 12.84 -18.58
C LYS A 321 -1.23 13.93 -17.78
N GLU A 322 -1.98 14.88 -17.23
CA GLU A 322 -1.41 15.92 -16.35
C GLU A 322 -0.77 15.31 -15.10
N LEU A 323 -1.45 14.37 -14.44
CA LEU A 323 -0.92 13.66 -13.28
C LEU A 323 0.40 12.93 -13.61
N GLN A 324 0.47 12.25 -14.74
CA GLN A 324 1.70 11.57 -15.18
C GLN A 324 2.83 12.57 -15.45
N SER A 325 2.52 13.71 -16.08
CA SER A 325 3.48 14.79 -16.29
C SER A 325 4.04 15.34 -14.97
N VAL A 326 3.16 15.62 -14.00
CA VAL A 326 3.54 16.11 -12.67
C VAL A 326 4.39 15.08 -11.91
N ARG A 327 4.06 13.78 -12.00
CA ARG A 327 4.86 12.71 -11.41
C ARG A 327 6.26 12.63 -12.03
N GLY A 328 6.37 12.76 -13.34
CA GLY A 328 7.66 12.82 -14.03
C GLY A 328 8.50 14.03 -13.60
N GLN A 329 7.87 15.21 -13.47
CA GLN A 329 8.54 16.40 -12.93
C GLN A 329 9.01 16.19 -11.49
N LEU A 330 8.17 15.61 -10.63
CA LEU A 330 8.52 15.32 -9.24
C LEU A 330 9.72 14.38 -9.15
N ALA A 331 9.75 13.30 -9.93
CA ALA A 331 10.87 12.36 -9.97
C ALA A 331 12.18 13.04 -10.43
N SER A 332 12.09 13.96 -11.41
CA SER A 332 13.26 14.73 -11.87
C SER A 332 13.80 15.68 -10.80
N GLU A 333 12.93 16.34 -10.04
CA GLU A 333 13.33 17.21 -8.94
C GLU A 333 13.86 16.43 -7.74
N GLN A 334 13.28 15.28 -7.41
CA GLN A 334 13.82 14.38 -6.38
C GLN A 334 15.23 13.91 -6.73
N SER A 335 15.47 13.53 -7.99
CA SER A 335 16.80 13.16 -8.47
C SER A 335 17.78 14.33 -8.38
N ARG A 336 17.33 15.56 -8.69
CA ARG A 336 18.14 16.78 -8.57
C ARG A 336 18.49 17.09 -7.11
N CYS A 337 17.52 17.00 -6.20
CA CYS A 337 17.73 17.18 -4.76
C CYS A 337 18.73 16.16 -4.21
N PHE A 338 18.57 14.88 -4.58
CA PHE A 338 19.49 13.84 -4.16
C PHE A 338 20.93 14.12 -4.64
N LYS A 339 21.10 14.56 -5.89
CA LYS A 339 22.42 14.92 -6.40
C LYS A 339 23.05 16.08 -5.60
N LEU A 340 22.25 17.09 -5.27
CA LEU A 340 22.71 18.21 -4.44
C LEU A 340 23.06 17.77 -3.01
N GLU A 341 22.32 16.83 -2.41
CA GLU A 341 22.64 16.28 -1.09
C GLU A 341 23.99 15.55 -1.08
N VAL A 342 24.28 14.77 -2.12
CA VAL A 342 25.58 14.10 -2.29
C VAL A 342 26.70 15.13 -2.42
N ASP A 343 26.52 16.15 -3.27
CA ASP A 343 27.53 17.19 -3.47
C ASP A 343 27.77 17.99 -2.16
N VAL A 344 26.72 18.26 -1.38
CA VAL A 344 26.83 18.89 -0.05
C VAL A 344 27.59 17.99 0.93
N ALA A 345 27.35 16.68 0.93
CA ALA A 345 28.07 15.74 1.78
C ALA A 345 29.57 15.69 1.43
N GLU A 346 29.91 15.68 0.14
CA GLU A 346 31.29 15.71 -0.33
C GLU A 346 32.00 17.01 0.05
N LEU A 347 31.33 18.16 -0.09
CA LEU A 347 31.86 19.46 0.34
C LEU A 347 32.09 19.51 1.86
N ARG A 348 31.19 18.93 2.66
CA ARG A 348 31.38 18.82 4.11
C ARG A 348 32.60 17.97 4.47
N GLN A 349 32.80 16.85 3.78
CA GLN A 349 33.98 16.01 3.99
C GLN A 349 35.27 16.75 3.62
N LYS A 350 35.29 17.45 2.48
CA LYS A 350 36.44 18.29 2.06
C LYS A 350 36.74 19.42 3.05
N LEU A 351 35.71 20.01 3.65
CA LEU A 351 35.90 21.02 4.68
C LEU A 351 36.57 20.43 5.93
N GLN A 352 36.14 19.24 6.36
CA GLN A 352 36.71 18.56 7.52
C GLN A 352 38.18 18.18 7.30
N THR A 353 38.56 17.76 6.09
CA THR A 353 39.96 17.45 5.76
C THR A 353 40.84 18.71 5.67
N LEU A 354 40.30 19.83 5.20
CA LEU A 354 41.01 21.11 5.24
C LEU A 354 41.28 21.57 6.67
N GLU A 355 40.33 21.38 7.59
CA GLU A 355 40.51 21.70 9.00
C GLU A 355 41.61 20.85 9.67
N SER A 356 41.70 19.55 9.33
CA SER A 356 42.75 18.69 9.87
C SER A 356 44.13 19.07 9.33
N LEU A 357 44.24 19.31 8.02
CA LEU A 357 45.48 19.77 7.39
C LEU A 357 45.97 21.10 7.97
N LYS A 358 45.04 22.03 8.27
CA LYS A 358 45.38 23.30 8.92
C LYS A 358 46.01 23.09 10.30
N LYS A 359 45.43 22.19 11.12
CA LYS A 359 45.99 21.86 12.45
C LYS A 359 47.38 21.23 12.34
N GLU A 360 47.60 20.37 11.36
CA GLU A 360 48.91 19.74 11.12
C GLU A 360 49.96 20.76 10.66
N LEU A 361 49.58 21.68 9.77
CA LEU A 361 50.44 22.79 9.34
C LEU A 361 50.86 23.67 10.54
N GLU A 362 49.92 24.03 11.42
CA GLU A 362 50.21 24.81 12.63
C GLU A 362 51.18 24.06 13.57
N LEU A 363 51.04 22.73 13.70
CA LEU A 363 51.96 21.90 14.48
C LEU A 363 53.36 21.91 13.88
N LEU A 364 53.48 21.69 12.58
CA LEU A 364 54.77 21.69 11.87
C LEU A 364 55.46 23.05 11.94
N GLN A 365 54.71 24.15 11.84
CA GLN A 365 55.26 25.51 12.02
C GLN A 365 55.84 25.70 13.42
N ARG A 366 55.16 25.23 14.47
CA ARG A 366 55.66 25.27 15.85
C ARG A 366 56.93 24.42 16.02
N GLN A 367 56.96 23.22 15.47
CA GLN A 367 58.13 22.34 15.53
C GLN A 367 59.34 22.96 14.80
N LYS A 368 59.11 23.56 13.64
CA LYS A 368 60.16 24.26 12.89
C LYS A 368 60.73 25.44 13.69
N ALA A 369 59.86 26.27 14.28
CA ALA A 369 60.30 27.40 15.10
C ALA A 369 61.13 26.95 16.32
N ALA A 370 60.72 25.87 16.99
CA ALA A 370 61.46 25.30 18.11
C ALA A 370 62.83 24.72 17.67
N SER A 371 62.88 24.05 16.52
CA SER A 371 64.13 23.51 15.95
C SER A 371 65.12 24.62 15.56
N GLU A 372 64.64 25.70 14.93
CA GLU A 372 65.46 26.85 14.58
C GLU A 372 66.01 27.57 15.82
N GLN A 373 65.20 27.69 16.89
CA GLN A 373 65.66 28.22 18.18
C GLN A 373 66.75 27.34 18.79
N ALA A 374 66.55 26.01 18.86
CA ALA A 374 67.53 25.07 19.39
C ALA A 374 68.85 25.07 18.58
N LEU A 375 68.78 25.21 17.26
CA LEU A 375 69.95 25.32 16.38
C LEU A 375 70.73 26.61 16.66
N ASN A 376 70.03 27.74 16.83
CA ASN A 376 70.64 29.03 17.16
C ASN A 376 71.29 29.03 18.55
N GLU A 377 70.68 28.37 19.53
CA GLU A 377 71.27 28.16 20.87
C GLU A 377 72.53 27.30 20.80
N ARG A 378 72.52 26.19 20.04
CA ARG A 378 73.73 25.37 19.81
C ARG A 378 74.85 26.15 19.12
N ARG A 379 74.53 26.98 18.12
CA ARG A 379 75.52 27.85 17.46
C ARG A 379 76.13 28.86 18.44
N ARG A 380 75.32 29.46 19.32
CA ARG A 380 75.81 30.36 20.38
C ARG A 380 76.73 29.63 21.37
N GLN A 381 76.40 28.41 21.76
CA GLN A 381 77.23 27.59 22.65
C GLN A 381 78.54 27.15 21.98
N SER A 382 78.54 26.83 20.68
CA SER A 382 79.78 26.48 19.96
C SER A 382 80.68 27.69 19.66
N SER A 383 80.12 28.90 19.57
CA SER A 383 80.90 30.15 19.38
C SER A 383 81.41 30.77 20.68
N GLY A 384 80.91 30.34 21.84
CA GLY A 384 81.24 30.91 23.15
C GLY A 384 82.56 30.41 23.78
N GLY A 385 83.30 29.52 23.11
CA GLY A 385 84.47 28.85 23.70
C GLY A 385 85.85 29.43 23.40
N VAL A 386 86.00 30.53 22.63
CA VAL A 386 87.33 30.92 22.10
C VAL A 386 87.76 32.39 22.35
N TRP A 387 86.97 33.23 23.01
CA TRP A 387 87.42 34.61 23.30
C TRP A 387 87.03 35.03 24.72
N GLY A 388 87.96 34.85 25.66
CA GLY A 388 87.69 35.22 27.05
C GLY A 388 88.88 35.15 28.00
N TRP A 389 90.11 35.31 27.52
CA TRP A 389 91.27 35.58 28.38
C TRP A 389 92.19 36.58 27.68
N ILE A 390 92.18 37.82 28.16
CA ILE A 390 93.26 38.83 28.20
C ILE A 390 92.57 40.20 28.32
N ALA A 391 92.45 40.67 29.56
CA ALA A 391 92.61 42.07 29.97
C ALA A 391 92.26 42.12 31.46
N GLY A 392 93.29 42.23 32.29
CA GLY A 392 93.15 42.32 33.74
C GLY A 392 92.88 43.74 34.25
N THR A 393 93.02 43.84 35.57
CA THR A 393 92.98 45.02 36.47
C THR A 393 91.61 45.28 37.14
N PRO A 394 91.58 45.84 38.37
CA PRO A 394 91.75 45.12 39.65
C PRO A 394 90.61 45.44 40.66
N PRO A 395 90.63 44.95 41.93
CA PRO A 395 89.47 45.00 42.82
C PRO A 395 89.47 46.21 43.77
N ASN A 396 88.29 46.62 44.22
CA ASN A 396 88.04 47.38 45.46
C ASN A 396 86.61 47.03 45.94
N GLN A 397 86.48 46.32 47.06
CA GLN A 397 86.31 46.83 48.43
C GLN A 397 84.94 47.45 48.73
N GLN A 398 84.20 46.74 49.62
CA GLN A 398 83.47 47.24 50.80
C GLN A 398 82.24 48.13 50.58
N ASP A 399 81.19 48.15 51.40
CA ASP A 399 80.79 47.45 52.63
C ASP A 399 79.26 47.63 52.77
N ASP A 400 78.65 46.74 53.55
CA ASP A 400 77.52 46.91 54.48
C ASP A 400 76.52 48.08 54.31
N ALA A 401 75.24 47.72 54.15
CA ALA A 401 74.20 47.80 55.20
C ALA A 401 72.86 47.22 54.71
#